data_AF-A0A225DZE9-F1
#
_entry.id   AF-A0A225DZE9-F1
#
_cell.length_a   1.000
_cell.length_b   1.000
_cell.length_c   1.000
_cell.angle_alpha   90.00
_cell.angle_beta   90.00
_cell.angle_gamma   90.00
#
_symmetry.space_group_name_H-M   'P 1'
#
loop_
_entity.id
_entity.type
_entity.pdbx_description
1 polymer ?
#
loop_
_entity_poly.entity_id
_entity_poly.type
_entity_poly.pdbx_seq_one_letter_code
_entity_poly.pdbx_strand_id
1 'polypeptide(L)'
;MQWGLKVLVVGDRPVDTEPLALVLEALGSDVEVTSGGTTAVELAQLTQPHVVIIASDLANADRFGVVRDILDRAKWRKPLVVALTAKGDVDAQRRYQESGVHLTAERPVNADLLCGLLRRFRALLADIENFDPMI
;
A
#
# COMPACT_ATOMS: atom_id res chain seq x y z
N MET A 1 23.53 -4.35 1.80
CA MET A 1 22.54 -4.82 0.80
C MET A 1 21.48 -3.75 0.70
N GLN A 2 21.22 -3.19 -0.48
CA GLN A 2 20.19 -2.17 -0.63
C GLN A 2 18.85 -2.90 -0.83
N TRP A 3 18.03 -2.98 0.21
CA TRP A 3 16.75 -3.68 0.15
C TRP A 3 15.68 -2.79 -0.52
N GLY A 4 14.87 -3.41 -1.39
CA GLY A 4 13.73 -2.78 -2.03
C GLY A 4 12.58 -2.51 -1.05
N LEU A 5 11.64 -1.64 -1.42
CA LEU A 5 10.41 -1.49 -0.64
C LEU A 5 9.62 -2.80 -0.69
N LYS A 6 9.36 -3.41 0.46
CA LYS A 6 8.27 -4.38 0.64
C LYS A 6 6.91 -3.72 0.41
N VAL A 7 6.16 -4.19 -0.58
CA VAL A 7 4.84 -3.66 -0.95
C VAL A 7 3.82 -4.79 -0.92
N LEU A 8 2.71 -4.58 -0.22
CA LEU A 8 1.56 -5.47 -0.24
C LEU A 8 0.47 -4.86 -1.14
N VAL A 9 0.12 -5.54 -2.22
CA VAL A 9 -0.98 -5.16 -3.12
C VAL A 9 -2.20 -6.00 -2.77
N VAL A 10 -3.32 -5.34 -2.50
CA VAL A 10 -4.56 -5.96 -2.06
C VAL A 10 -5.64 -5.73 -3.11
N GLY A 11 -6.19 -6.80 -3.68
CA GLY A 11 -7.26 -6.73 -4.66
C GLY A 11 -7.71 -8.10 -5.14
N ASP A 12 -8.99 -8.20 -5.48
CA ASP A 12 -9.60 -9.48 -5.89
C ASP A 12 -9.49 -9.75 -7.40
N ARG A 13 -9.19 -8.72 -8.21
CA ARG A 13 -9.14 -8.84 -9.66
C ARG A 13 -7.69 -8.79 -10.14
N PRO A 14 -7.16 -9.88 -10.75
CA PRO A 14 -5.81 -9.92 -11.28
C PRO A 14 -5.51 -8.80 -12.29
N VAL A 15 -6.51 -8.40 -13.08
CA VAL A 15 -6.39 -7.28 -14.03
C VAL A 15 -6.04 -5.94 -13.37
N ASP A 16 -6.36 -5.76 -12.08
CA ASP A 16 -6.02 -4.55 -11.32
C ASP A 16 -4.68 -4.71 -10.58
N THR A 17 -4.32 -5.93 -10.14
CA THR A 17 -3.17 -6.17 -9.27
C THR A 17 -1.91 -6.57 -10.03
N GLU A 18 -2.01 -7.41 -11.07
CA GLU A 18 -0.84 -7.93 -11.81
C GLU A 18 -0.06 -6.83 -12.54
N PRO A 19 -0.68 -5.90 -13.30
CA PRO A 19 0.09 -4.85 -13.98
C PRO A 19 0.79 -3.92 -12.98
N LEU A 20 0.14 -3.67 -11.84
CA LEU A 20 0.71 -2.86 -10.78
C LEU A 20 1.90 -3.57 -10.13
N ALA A 21 1.77 -4.87 -9.82
CA ALA A 21 2.86 -5.67 -9.25
C ALA A 21 4.07 -5.69 -10.19
N LEU A 22 3.87 -5.96 -11.47
CA LEU A 22 4.94 -5.97 -12.49
C LEU A 22 5.70 -4.63 -12.53
N VAL A 23 4.98 -3.51 -12.50
CA VAL A 23 5.61 -2.17 -12.49
C VAL A 23 6.41 -1.95 -11.21
N LEU A 24 5.88 -2.35 -10.05
CA LEU A 24 6.54 -2.18 -8.76
C LEU A 24 7.79 -3.05 -8.62
N GLU A 25 7.73 -4.30 -9.09
CA GLU A 25 8.86 -5.23 -9.15
C GLU A 25 9.96 -4.71 -10.07
N ALA A 26 9.60 -4.17 -11.25
CA ALA A 26 10.56 -3.57 -12.17
C ALA A 26 11.30 -2.36 -11.58
N LEU A 27 10.76 -1.74 -10.51
CA LEU A 27 11.42 -0.66 -9.76
C LEU A 27 12.32 -1.18 -8.63
N GLY A 28 12.42 -2.50 -8.46
CA GLY A 28 13.17 -3.16 -7.42
C GLY A 28 12.42 -3.22 -6.09
N SER A 29 11.08 -3.21 -6.10
CA SER A 29 10.27 -3.48 -4.90
C SER A 29 10.09 -4.99 -4.71
N ASP A 30 9.93 -5.42 -3.47
CA ASP A 30 9.54 -6.78 -3.10
C ASP A 30 8.02 -6.79 -2.94
N VAL A 31 7.30 -7.45 -3.85
CA VAL A 31 5.85 -7.29 -3.99
C VAL A 31 5.13 -8.58 -3.62
N GLU A 32 4.20 -8.48 -2.69
CA GLU A 32 3.23 -9.54 -2.41
C GLU A 32 1.84 -9.10 -2.86
N VAL A 33 1.09 -10.02 -3.47
CA VAL A 33 -0.29 -9.78 -3.90
C VAL A 33 -1.21 -10.69 -3.11
N THR A 34 -2.30 -10.15 -2.57
CA THR A 34 -3.34 -10.93 -1.89
C THR A 34 -4.73 -10.49 -2.31
N SER A 35 -5.63 -11.46 -2.42
CA SER A 35 -7.08 -11.24 -2.46
C SER A 35 -7.66 -11.36 -1.05
N GLY A 36 -8.74 -10.62 -0.77
CA GLY A 36 -9.46 -10.73 0.49
C GLY A 36 -8.89 -9.92 1.69
N GLY A 37 -9.80 -9.39 2.50
CA GLY A 37 -9.47 -8.48 3.60
C GLY A 37 -8.77 -9.11 4.79
N THR A 38 -9.23 -10.27 5.26
CA THR A 38 -8.63 -10.97 6.41
C THR A 38 -7.18 -11.35 6.13
N THR A 39 -6.94 -11.97 4.97
CA THR A 39 -5.59 -12.34 4.51
C THR A 39 -4.68 -11.11 4.39
N ALA A 40 -5.20 -9.98 3.91
CA ALA A 40 -4.43 -8.74 3.83
C ALA A 40 -3.98 -8.22 5.21
N VAL A 41 -4.86 -8.28 6.22
CA VAL A 41 -4.53 -7.87 7.59
C VAL A 41 -3.51 -8.82 8.23
N GLU A 42 -3.63 -10.12 7.99
CA GLU A 42 -2.70 -11.13 8.49
C GLU A 42 -1.31 -11.01 7.84
N LEU A 43 -1.27 -10.88 6.51
CA LEU A 43 -0.03 -10.68 5.76
C LEU A 43 0.64 -9.37 6.18
N ALA A 44 -0.10 -8.27 6.29
CA ALA A 44 0.47 -6.99 6.73
C ALA A 44 1.13 -7.08 8.11
N GLN A 45 0.58 -7.87 9.03
CA GLN A 45 1.20 -8.12 10.34
C GLN A 45 2.43 -9.01 10.26
N LEU A 46 2.40 -10.03 9.41
CA LEU A 46 3.48 -10.99 9.25
C LEU A 46 4.69 -10.39 8.54
N THR A 47 4.45 -9.71 7.42
CA THR A 47 5.49 -9.24 6.48
C THR A 47 5.94 -7.81 6.78
N GLN A 48 5.13 -7.06 7.54
CA GLN A 48 5.37 -5.67 7.92
C GLN A 48 5.79 -4.81 6.72
N PRO A 49 4.91 -4.69 5.69
CA PRO A 49 5.27 -4.03 4.45
C PRO A 49 5.61 -2.55 4.68
N HIS A 50 6.40 -1.98 3.78
CA HIS A 50 6.61 -0.53 3.75
C HIS A 50 5.38 0.19 3.23
N VAL A 51 4.71 -0.43 2.26
CA VAL A 51 3.56 0.15 1.57
C VAL A 51 2.47 -0.90 1.43
N VAL A 52 1.22 -0.49 1.63
CA VAL A 52 0.03 -1.27 1.28
C VAL A 52 -0.73 -0.51 0.21
N ILE A 53 -1.09 -1.17 -0.88
CA ILE A 53 -1.89 -0.60 -1.97
C ILE A 53 -3.21 -1.36 -2.06
N ILE A 54 -4.33 -0.68 -1.79
CA ILE A 54 -5.67 -1.21 -2.03
C ILE A 54 -6.00 -0.95 -3.51
N ALA A 55 -5.80 -1.95 -4.36
CA ALA A 55 -5.84 -1.81 -5.82
C ALA A 55 -7.25 -1.93 -6.39
N SER A 56 -8.14 -2.68 -5.74
CA SER A 56 -9.51 -2.92 -6.19
C SER A 56 -10.50 -3.03 -5.03
N ASP A 57 -11.78 -3.20 -5.37
CA ASP A 57 -12.79 -3.65 -4.42
C ASP A 57 -12.47 -5.06 -3.91
N LEU A 58 -13.02 -5.37 -2.72
CA LEU A 58 -12.92 -6.68 -2.07
C LEU A 58 -14.34 -7.24 -1.92
N ALA A 59 -14.63 -8.37 -2.56
CA ALA A 59 -15.95 -8.98 -2.63
C ALA A 59 -16.46 -9.44 -1.27
N ASN A 60 -15.56 -9.91 -0.41
CA ASN A 60 -15.91 -10.51 0.90
C ASN A 60 -15.34 -9.71 2.08
N ALA A 61 -14.99 -8.44 1.89
CA ALA A 61 -14.44 -7.61 2.96
C ALA A 61 -14.78 -6.13 2.81
N ASP A 62 -14.97 -5.45 3.95
CA ASP A 62 -14.98 -4.00 4.00
C ASP A 62 -13.55 -3.46 3.77
N ARG A 63 -13.23 -3.06 2.54
CA ARG A 63 -11.91 -2.51 2.18
C ARG A 63 -11.50 -1.31 3.03
N PHE A 64 -12.45 -0.57 3.59
CA PHE A 64 -12.19 0.55 4.49
C PHE A 64 -11.80 0.04 5.89
N GLY A 65 -12.51 -0.96 6.40
CA GLY A 65 -12.18 -1.71 7.61
C GLY A 65 -10.82 -2.37 7.55
N VAL A 66 -10.46 -2.97 6.40
CA VAL A 66 -9.13 -3.53 6.18
C VAL A 66 -8.03 -2.49 6.37
N VAL A 67 -8.22 -1.27 5.86
CA VAL A 67 -7.26 -0.17 6.07
C VAL A 67 -7.13 0.16 7.56
N ARG A 68 -8.26 0.31 8.28
CA ARG A 68 -8.25 0.56 9.72
C ARG A 68 -7.53 -0.55 10.48
N ASP A 69 -7.88 -1.81 10.22
CA ASP A 69 -7.27 -2.97 10.86
C ASP A 69 -5.76 -3.08 10.61
N ILE A 70 -5.31 -2.81 9.38
CA ILE A 70 -3.87 -2.80 9.05
C ILE A 70 -3.15 -1.72 9.86
N LEU A 71 -3.72 -0.52 9.98
CA LEU A 71 -3.10 0.60 10.69
C LEU A 71 -3.12 0.42 12.21
N ASP A 72 -4.19 -0.14 12.77
CA ASP A 72 -4.36 -0.36 14.21
C ASP A 72 -3.52 -1.54 14.70
N ARG A 73 -3.31 -2.56 13.87
CA ARG A 73 -2.54 -3.77 14.22
C ARG A 73 -1.07 -3.70 13.81
N ALA A 74 -0.63 -2.60 13.21
CA ALA A 74 0.78 -2.38 12.90
C ALA A 74 1.61 -2.34 14.19
N LYS A 75 2.62 -3.21 14.28
CA LYS A 75 3.43 -3.37 15.50
C LYS A 75 4.49 -2.28 15.65
N TRP A 76 5.46 -2.27 14.73
CA TRP A 76 6.67 -1.44 14.84
C TRP A 76 6.58 -0.19 13.98
N ARG A 77 6.09 -0.32 12.75
CA ARG A 77 5.96 0.76 11.78
C ARG A 77 4.64 0.65 11.04
N LYS A 78 3.89 1.77 10.97
CA LYS A 78 2.71 1.84 10.12
C LYS A 78 3.13 1.87 8.65
N PRO A 79 2.55 1.03 7.78
CA PRO A 79 2.82 1.12 6.35
C PRO A 79 2.24 2.42 5.78
N LEU A 80 2.85 2.93 4.72
CA LEU A 80 2.17 3.90 3.86
C LEU A 80 1.01 3.17 3.17
N VAL A 81 -0.22 3.64 3.38
CA VAL A 81 -1.40 3.05 2.75
C VAL A 81 -1.89 3.95 1.62
N VAL A 82 -1.96 3.39 0.42
CA VAL A 82 -2.46 4.03 -0.80
C VAL A 82 -3.71 3.30 -1.27
N ALA A 83 -4.80 4.01 -1.54
CA ALA A 83 -6.02 3.43 -2.10
C ALA A 83 -6.25 3.89 -3.54
N LEU A 84 -6.59 2.96 -4.43
CA LEU A 84 -6.95 3.24 -5.80
C LEU A 84 -8.48 3.31 -5.94
N THR A 85 -9.00 4.50 -6.27
CA THR A 85 -10.45 4.76 -6.40
C THR A 85 -10.87 4.80 -7.86
N ALA A 86 -12.16 4.61 -8.13
CA ALA A 86 -12.71 4.96 -9.44
C ALA A 86 -12.70 6.48 -9.61
N LYS A 87 -12.53 6.95 -10.85
CA LYS A 87 -12.55 8.38 -11.17
C LYS A 87 -13.86 9.02 -10.71
N GLY A 88 -13.76 10.10 -9.94
CA GLY A 88 -14.93 10.83 -9.43
C GLY A 88 -15.71 10.15 -8.31
N ASP A 89 -15.20 9.07 -7.71
CA ASP A 89 -15.83 8.39 -6.57
C ASP A 89 -15.55 9.14 -5.25
N VAL A 90 -16.27 10.25 -5.07
CA VAL A 90 -16.14 11.14 -3.90
C VAL A 90 -16.51 10.44 -2.59
N ASP A 91 -17.45 9.47 -2.61
CA ASP A 91 -17.82 8.71 -1.42
C ASP A 91 -16.68 7.78 -1.01
N ALA A 92 -16.10 7.01 -1.95
CA ALA A 92 -14.94 6.17 -1.64
C ALA A 92 -13.77 7.01 -1.13
N GLN A 93 -13.51 8.16 -1.75
CA GLN A 93 -12.47 9.10 -1.32
C GLN A 93 -12.65 9.49 0.14
N ARG A 94 -13.86 9.93 0.52
CA ARG A 94 -14.20 10.31 1.88
C ARG A 94 -14.04 9.15 2.85
N ARG A 95 -14.59 7.98 2.53
CA ARG A 95 -14.54 6.79 3.41
C ARG A 95 -13.12 6.28 3.61
N TYR A 96 -12.26 6.39 2.60
CA TYR A 96 -10.83 6.07 2.75
C TYR A 96 -10.12 7.07 3.67
N GLN A 97 -10.41 8.36 3.55
CA GLN A 97 -9.87 9.37 4.47
C GLN A 97 -10.30 9.10 5.91
N GLU A 98 -11.59 8.80 6.13
CA GLU A 98 -12.13 8.43 7.45
C GLU A 98 -11.50 7.15 8.01
N SER A 99 -10.95 6.29 7.15
CA SER A 99 -10.28 5.04 7.54
C SER A 99 -8.80 5.21 7.86
N GLY A 100 -8.24 6.41 7.69
CA GLY A 100 -6.83 6.69 7.93
C GLY A 100 -5.91 6.36 6.76
N VAL A 101 -6.44 6.24 5.53
CA VAL A 101 -5.58 6.13 4.34
C VAL A 101 -4.66 7.35 4.27
N HIS A 102 -3.42 7.16 3.84
CA HIS A 102 -2.49 8.27 3.70
C HIS A 102 -2.68 8.98 2.36
N LEU A 103 -2.95 8.20 1.31
CA LEU A 103 -3.10 8.70 -0.06
C LEU A 103 -4.18 7.93 -0.81
N THR A 104 -4.81 8.65 -1.72
CA THR A 104 -5.80 8.14 -2.66
C THR A 104 -5.40 8.55 -4.06
N ALA A 105 -5.52 7.63 -5.02
CA ALA A 105 -5.27 7.92 -6.43
C ALA A 105 -6.39 7.34 -7.29
N GLU A 106 -6.82 8.08 -8.30
CA GLU A 106 -7.84 7.60 -9.23
C GLU A 106 -7.24 6.57 -10.21
N ARG A 107 -8.05 5.57 -10.58
CA ARG A 107 -7.75 4.66 -11.69
C ARG A 107 -8.15 5.29 -13.04
N PRO A 108 -7.36 5.08 -14.10
CA PRO A 108 -6.07 4.38 -14.11
C PRO A 108 -5.00 5.19 -13.39
N VAL A 109 -4.26 4.54 -12.49
CA VAL A 109 -3.21 5.23 -11.73
C VAL A 109 -2.09 5.63 -12.67
N ASN A 110 -1.63 6.88 -12.56
CA ASN A 110 -0.43 7.29 -13.27
C ASN A 110 0.78 6.58 -12.65
N ALA A 111 1.33 5.61 -13.38
CA ALA A 111 2.43 4.79 -12.93
C ALA A 111 3.65 5.65 -12.55
N ASP A 112 4.02 6.66 -13.35
CA ASP A 112 5.16 7.53 -13.07
C ASP A 112 5.01 8.30 -11.75
N LEU A 113 3.80 8.79 -11.46
CA LEU A 113 3.52 9.48 -10.20
C LEU A 113 3.61 8.52 -9.00
N LEU A 114 3.03 7.32 -9.11
CA LEU A 114 3.13 6.31 -8.07
C LEU A 114 4.59 5.89 -7.86
N CYS A 115 5.34 5.64 -8.93
CA CYS A 115 6.76 5.34 -8.89
C CYS A 115 7.56 6.46 -8.21
N GLY A 116 7.29 7.72 -8.58
CA GLY A 116 7.94 8.88 -8.01
C GLY A 116 7.67 9.05 -6.52
N LEU A 117 6.43 8.82 -6.09
CA LEU A 117 6.06 8.78 -4.66
C LEU A 117 6.85 7.71 -3.92
N LEU A 118 6.86 6.48 -4.43
CA LEU A 118 7.54 5.35 -3.78
C LEU A 118 9.05 5.54 -3.71
N ARG A 119 9.69 6.09 -4.76
CA ARG A 119 11.12 6.44 -4.72
C ARG A 119 11.44 7.46 -3.62
N ARG A 120 10.61 8.50 -3.46
CA ARG A 120 10.79 9.49 -2.39
C ARG A 120 10.58 8.86 -1.01
N PHE A 121 9.56 8.02 -0.86
CA PHE A 121 9.30 7.32 0.39
C PHE A 121 10.46 6.38 0.78
N ARG A 122 11.04 5.67 -0.19
CA ARG A 122 12.24 4.85 0.02
C ARG A 122 13.43 5.68 0.50
N ALA A 123 13.66 6.86 -0.09
CA ALA A 123 14.75 7.74 0.35
C ALA A 123 14.55 8.19 1.80
N LEU A 124 13.33 8.58 2.17
CA LEU A 124 12.99 8.95 3.55
C LEU A 124 13.22 7.81 4.54
N LEU A 125 12.81 6.58 4.18
CA LEU A 125 13.04 5.42 5.04
C LEU A 125 14.53 5.13 5.23
N ALA A 126 15.32 5.23 4.16
CA ALA A 126 16.77 5.06 4.26
C ALA A 126 17.40 6.10 5.19
N ASP A 127 16.95 7.35 5.15
CA ASP A 127 17.46 8.40 6.05
C ASP A 127 17.10 8.12 7.52
N ILE A 128 15.88 7.62 7.79
CA ILE A 128 15.42 7.28 9.14
C ILE A 128 16.14 6.02 9.66
N GLU A 129 16.34 5.01 8.83
CA GLU A 129 17.01 3.76 9.23
C GLU A 129 18.51 3.97 9.46
N ASN A 130 19.12 4.93 8.77
CA ASN A 130 20.50 5.34 8.99
C ASN A 130 20.65 6.40 10.09
N PHE A 131 19.55 6.85 10.71
CA PHE A 131 19.60 7.79 11.83
C PHE A 131 20.12 7.07 13.07
N ASP A 132 21.35 7.40 13.48
CA ASP A 132 21.90 7.03 14.78
C ASP A 132 21.45 8.07 15.82
N PRO A 133 20.57 7.71 16.77
CA PRO A 133 20.11 8.64 17.81
C PRO A 133 21.18 8.98 18.86
N MET A 134 22.38 8.39 18.76
CA MET A 134 23.48 8.57 19.70
C MET A 134 24.60 9.50 19.19
N ILE A 135 24.39 10.23 18.08
CA ILE A 135 25.24 11.34 17.62
C ILE A 135 24.59 12.68 17.94
#